data_AF-A0A8R7TFT7-F1
#
_entry.id   AF-A0A8R7TFT7-F1
#
_cell.length_a   1.000
_cell.length_b   1.000
_cell.length_c   1.000
_cell.angle_alpha   90.00
_cell.angle_beta   90.00
_cell.angle_gamma   90.00
#
_symmetry.space_group_name_H-M   'P 1'
#
loop_
_entity.id
_entity.type
_entity.pdbx_description
1 polymer ?
#
loop_
_entity_poly.entity_id
_entity_poly.type
_entity_poly.pdbx_seq_one_letter_code
_entity_poly.pdbx_strand_id
1 'polypeptide(L)'
;MRTPIKASPNHTVQRHRAARAKPQMAAKKGLLAAVLLLSLLSSPLPSRAQASVFPVNVWPKPTSMSWAEPLAAMPVSASFRIVGTSGDSPYLVSATQRYTALLFAERYRPIVRPAVNVTAGGPALQSLTVSVSDLSAPLQDGVDESYELEILPTGVATITAATVWAAMHGLETFSQLAWRGRQGELLVATSVRVEDKPLYQHRGLMLDTGRTYFPVVDILRTIDTMAANKMNVFHWHITDSQSFPIELPSEPMLAEMGAYGEDMRYTVKDVKRIVEFAMSRGVRVVPEIDAPGHTASWAGAYPEAVSCAGKFWLPDASDWGTRLAAEPGSGQLNPLEPKTYEVVANIIDDITSMFPEGFYHAGADEVTPGCWETDPSIQADMEKGGTLSQLLERYRARGAPARGVQEPHGGVLGGRAAGRGGERERVGDPAGDDHPADVEQRGQQHEADRAGRVPRHRLLGLLLLPRLRPRRLRREQQRVRRPEERLQDGRGLLVRAVQDVAAGVRLRRRVRAHRGGGQAGHRRRGGAVDGAGRRDGPGRQDLARASAMAEALWSGNRDASGRKRYAEATDRLTDWRHRMVGRGIRAEPIQPLWCRTRPGMCDLVR
;
A
#
# COMPACT_ATOMS: atom_id res chain seq x y z
N MET A 1 55.55 102.46 -1.98
CA MET A 1 54.73 103.70 -1.81
C MET A 1 53.35 103.40 -2.39
N ARG A 2 52.28 103.45 -1.58
CA ARG A 2 51.39 104.61 -1.30
C ARG A 2 50.48 105.04 -2.50
N THR A 3 49.17 104.87 -2.26
CA THR A 3 47.92 105.40 -2.90
C THR A 3 47.85 106.94 -2.92
N PRO A 4 46.96 107.67 -3.68
CA PRO A 4 45.47 107.55 -3.71
C PRO A 4 44.70 107.79 -5.07
N ILE A 5 43.50 107.23 -5.38
CA ILE A 5 42.05 107.45 -5.00
C ILE A 5 41.27 108.56 -5.79
N LYS A 6 40.01 108.26 -6.20
CA LYS A 6 38.86 109.08 -6.74
C LYS A 6 38.60 108.98 -8.27
N ALA A 7 37.37 109.06 -8.83
CA ALA A 7 35.96 108.96 -8.34
C ALA A 7 34.96 108.74 -9.54
N SER A 8 33.63 108.62 -9.31
CA SER A 8 32.55 108.38 -10.32
C SER A 8 31.58 109.58 -10.45
N PRO A 9 30.67 109.71 -11.47
CA PRO A 9 29.25 109.32 -11.27
C PRO A 9 28.29 109.05 -12.51
N ASN A 10 27.12 108.42 -12.24
CA ASN A 10 25.71 108.78 -12.68
C ASN A 10 24.91 108.28 -13.96
N HIS A 11 23.64 107.88 -13.67
CA HIS A 11 22.31 108.09 -14.33
C HIS A 11 21.69 107.28 -15.53
N THR A 12 20.70 106.39 -15.23
CA THR A 12 19.23 106.29 -15.60
C THR A 12 18.64 106.79 -16.96
N VAL A 13 17.49 106.37 -17.56
CA VAL A 13 16.26 105.53 -17.27
C VAL A 13 15.53 105.20 -18.63
N GLN A 14 14.92 104.04 -18.99
CA GLN A 14 13.71 103.23 -18.60
C GLN A 14 12.32 103.60 -19.22
N ARG A 15 11.58 102.61 -19.82
CA ARG A 15 10.09 102.39 -20.03
C ARG A 15 9.85 101.23 -21.07
N HIS A 16 8.67 100.61 -21.39
CA HIS A 16 7.28 100.56 -20.89
C HIS A 16 6.47 99.27 -21.37
N ARG A 17 5.44 98.86 -20.59
CA ARG A 17 4.13 98.15 -20.86
C ARG A 17 3.89 97.05 -21.96
N ALA A 18 3.76 95.79 -21.49
CA ALA A 18 2.65 94.80 -21.55
C ALA A 18 1.64 94.57 -22.74
N ALA A 19 1.37 93.28 -23.05
CA ALA A 19 0.13 92.70 -23.67
C ALA A 19 -0.05 91.18 -23.33
N ARG A 20 -1.12 90.48 -23.78
CA ARG A 20 -1.61 89.18 -23.21
C ARG A 20 -2.17 88.16 -24.24
N ALA A 21 -1.74 86.88 -24.21
CA ALA A 21 -2.43 85.73 -24.88
C ALA A 21 -1.98 84.33 -24.36
N LYS A 22 -2.76 83.27 -24.67
CA LYS A 22 -2.47 81.81 -24.55
C LYS A 22 -2.83 81.17 -25.91
N PRO A 23 -2.16 80.08 -26.40
CA PRO A 23 -2.65 78.71 -26.10
C PRO A 23 -1.66 77.52 -26.18
N GLN A 24 -2.10 76.38 -25.63
CA GLN A 24 -1.86 74.97 -26.05
C GLN A 24 -0.43 74.35 -26.04
N MET A 25 -0.40 73.00 -26.18
CA MET A 25 0.74 72.10 -25.93
C MET A 25 1.13 71.33 -27.19
N ALA A 26 2.42 71.03 -27.38
CA ALA A 26 2.89 69.90 -28.20
C ALA A 26 4.29 69.39 -27.79
N ALA A 27 4.50 68.10 -28.05
CA ALA A 27 5.64 67.26 -27.64
C ALA A 27 7.06 67.75 -27.98
N LYS A 28 8.00 67.55 -27.03
CA LYS A 28 9.41 67.17 -27.29
C LYS A 28 9.96 66.27 -26.17
N LYS A 29 10.48 65.09 -26.50
CA LYS A 29 11.58 64.36 -25.82
C LYS A 29 11.83 63.02 -26.51
N GLY A 30 13.09 62.73 -26.84
CA GLY A 30 13.45 61.52 -27.61
C GLY A 30 14.94 61.31 -27.82
N LEU A 31 15.76 61.34 -26.76
CA LEU A 31 17.16 60.89 -26.81
C LEU A 31 17.71 60.54 -25.41
N LEU A 32 17.30 59.41 -24.83
CA LEU A 32 17.82 58.94 -23.54
C LEU A 32 17.68 57.42 -23.28
N ALA A 33 17.26 56.63 -24.27
CA ALA A 33 16.95 55.20 -24.11
C ALA A 33 18.09 54.22 -24.50
N ALA A 34 19.15 54.71 -25.16
CA ALA A 34 20.11 53.83 -25.85
C ALA A 34 21.25 53.27 -24.97
N VAL A 35 21.53 53.88 -23.80
CA VAL A 35 22.74 53.54 -22.99
C VAL A 35 22.42 52.57 -21.84
N LEU A 36 21.15 52.48 -21.40
CA LEU A 36 20.77 51.65 -20.25
C LEU A 36 20.49 50.16 -20.59
N LEU A 37 20.55 49.77 -21.87
CA LEU A 37 20.19 48.39 -22.30
C LEU A 37 21.36 47.39 -22.31
N LEU A 38 22.62 47.84 -22.31
CA LEU A 38 23.78 46.93 -22.43
C LEU A 38 24.29 46.35 -21.11
N SER A 39 23.87 46.89 -19.95
CA SER A 39 24.32 46.46 -18.62
C SER A 39 23.43 45.40 -17.95
N LEU A 40 22.39 44.91 -18.63
CA LEU A 40 21.41 43.95 -18.11
C LEU A 40 21.58 42.51 -18.63
N LEU A 41 22.62 42.25 -19.43
CA LEU A 41 22.87 40.96 -20.10
C LEU A 41 23.88 40.04 -19.39
N SER A 42 24.40 40.45 -18.22
CA SER A 42 25.42 39.70 -17.45
C SER A 42 24.93 39.20 -16.08
N SER A 43 23.62 39.11 -15.88
CA SER A 43 23.04 38.32 -14.78
C SER A 43 23.23 36.83 -15.08
N PRO A 44 23.89 36.02 -14.23
CA PRO A 44 23.90 34.58 -14.40
C PRO A 44 22.47 34.06 -14.30
N LEU A 45 22.02 33.35 -15.34
CA LEU A 45 20.73 32.64 -15.31
C LEU A 45 20.70 31.77 -14.04
N PRO A 46 19.66 31.83 -13.21
CA PRO A 46 19.56 30.94 -12.05
C PRO A 46 19.57 29.51 -12.59
N SER A 47 20.62 28.76 -12.23
CA SER A 47 20.81 27.39 -12.72
C SER A 47 19.53 26.62 -12.49
N ARG A 48 18.91 26.15 -13.58
CA ARG A 48 17.59 25.51 -13.56
C ARG A 48 17.72 24.20 -12.80
N ALA A 49 17.49 24.26 -11.49
CA ALA A 49 17.84 23.22 -10.52
C ALA A 49 17.52 21.83 -11.09
N GLN A 50 18.57 21.16 -11.56
CA GLN A 50 18.43 19.94 -12.32
C GLN A 50 18.01 18.88 -11.30
N ALA A 51 16.73 18.49 -11.35
CA ALA A 51 16.14 17.59 -10.37
C ALA A 51 17.06 16.38 -10.21
N SER A 52 17.55 16.16 -8.98
CA SER A 52 18.73 15.32 -8.76
C SER A 52 18.45 13.90 -9.22
N VAL A 53 19.04 13.55 -10.36
CA VAL A 53 18.91 12.22 -10.96
C VAL A 53 19.77 11.29 -10.12
N PHE A 54 19.20 10.76 -9.04
CA PHE A 54 19.81 9.73 -8.20
C PHE A 54 20.35 8.62 -9.12
N PRO A 55 21.68 8.40 -9.22
CA PRO A 55 22.23 7.55 -10.28
C PRO A 55 21.86 6.08 -10.14
N VAL A 56 21.54 5.65 -8.91
CA VAL A 56 21.12 4.30 -8.55
C VAL A 56 19.65 4.34 -8.13
N ASN A 57 18.87 3.44 -8.73
CA ASN A 57 17.43 3.34 -8.51
C ASN A 57 17.13 2.41 -7.33
N VAL A 58 16.72 2.99 -6.20
CA VAL A 58 16.28 2.27 -4.99
C VAL A 58 14.74 2.20 -4.95
N TRP A 59 14.20 1.05 -4.52
CA TRP A 59 12.78 0.75 -4.40
C TRP A 59 12.44 -0.04 -3.11
N PRO A 60 11.52 0.44 -2.26
CA PRO A 60 11.03 1.82 -2.17
C PRO A 60 12.17 2.85 -2.08
N LYS A 61 11.95 4.08 -2.57
CA LYS A 61 12.85 5.21 -2.28
C LYS A 61 12.89 5.41 -0.75
N PRO A 62 14.07 5.49 -0.09
CA PRO A 62 14.16 5.76 1.34
C PRO A 62 13.48 7.07 1.77
N THR A 63 13.20 7.24 3.07
CA THR A 63 12.72 8.52 3.62
C THR A 63 13.81 9.60 3.64
N SER A 64 15.06 9.22 3.94
CA SER A 64 16.25 10.06 3.81
C SER A 64 17.38 9.25 3.18
N MET A 65 18.06 9.84 2.21
CA MET A 65 19.23 9.26 1.54
C MET A 65 20.08 10.39 0.96
N SER A 66 21.39 10.36 1.24
CA SER A 66 22.40 11.20 0.61
C SER A 66 23.46 10.34 -0.07
N TRP A 67 24.07 10.89 -1.11
CA TRP A 67 25.24 10.35 -1.80
C TRP A 67 26.13 11.55 -2.12
N ALA A 68 27.35 11.59 -1.58
CA ALA A 68 28.21 12.75 -1.70
C ALA A 68 28.83 12.87 -3.10
N GLU A 69 28.95 14.11 -3.58
CA GLU A 69 29.69 14.43 -4.80
C GLU A 69 31.21 14.51 -4.52
N PRO A 70 32.08 14.09 -5.46
CA PRO A 70 31.75 13.47 -6.75
C PRO A 70 31.25 12.03 -6.59
N LEU A 71 30.10 11.72 -7.19
CA LEU A 71 29.44 10.41 -7.09
C LEU A 71 30.41 9.26 -7.44
N ALA A 72 30.61 8.34 -6.48
CA ALA A 72 31.62 7.29 -6.58
C ALA A 72 31.11 5.88 -6.24
N ALA A 73 31.79 4.88 -6.77
CA ALA A 73 31.56 3.46 -6.48
C ALA A 73 32.88 2.71 -6.29
N MET A 74 32.88 1.69 -5.44
CA MET A 74 34.05 0.83 -5.18
C MET A 74 33.78 -0.63 -5.57
N PRO A 75 34.82 -1.43 -5.86
CA PRO A 75 34.68 -2.88 -6.00
C PRO A 75 34.26 -3.54 -4.69
N VAL A 76 33.43 -4.57 -4.76
CA VAL A 76 33.17 -5.49 -3.64
C VAL A 76 34.18 -6.63 -3.67
N SER A 77 34.79 -6.94 -2.53
CA SER A 77 35.80 -8.00 -2.42
C SER A 77 35.23 -9.38 -2.73
N ALA A 78 36.04 -10.26 -3.33
CA ALA A 78 35.65 -11.66 -3.55
C ALA A 78 35.48 -12.43 -2.21
N SER A 79 36.10 -11.95 -1.14
CA SER A 79 35.94 -12.45 0.24
C SER A 79 34.99 -11.59 1.09
N PHE A 80 34.11 -10.80 0.45
CA PHE A 80 33.14 -9.96 1.15
C PHE A 80 32.18 -10.80 2.01
N ARG A 81 31.95 -10.33 3.24
CA ARG A 81 31.06 -10.98 4.21
C ARG A 81 30.20 -9.96 4.95
N ILE A 82 28.96 -10.32 5.23
CA ILE A 82 28.06 -9.55 6.09
C ILE A 82 28.18 -10.12 7.52
N VAL A 83 28.55 -9.28 8.49
CA VAL A 83 28.93 -9.69 9.85
C VAL A 83 27.98 -9.05 10.86
N GLY A 84 27.22 -9.87 11.60
CA GLY A 84 26.45 -9.39 12.75
C GLY A 84 27.36 -9.21 13.97
N THR A 85 27.23 -8.10 14.69
CA THR A 85 28.06 -7.81 15.89
C THR A 85 27.35 -8.00 17.23
N SER A 86 26.03 -8.18 17.23
CA SER A 86 25.22 -8.22 18.46
C SER A 86 24.95 -9.62 19.02
N GLY A 87 25.36 -10.69 18.32
CA GLY A 87 25.08 -12.08 18.69
C GLY A 87 24.18 -12.84 17.69
N ASP A 88 23.97 -14.12 17.96
CA ASP A 88 23.42 -15.10 17.02
C ASP A 88 21.88 -15.19 17.04
N SER A 89 21.20 -14.17 16.49
CA SER A 89 19.79 -14.34 16.11
C SER A 89 19.69 -15.18 14.83
N PRO A 90 18.95 -16.31 14.82
CA PRO A 90 18.86 -17.19 13.64
C PRO A 90 18.23 -16.48 12.43
N TYR A 91 17.34 -15.52 12.67
CA TYR A 91 16.76 -14.68 11.63
C TYR A 91 17.78 -13.72 11.02
N LEU A 92 18.67 -13.13 11.85
CA LEU A 92 19.75 -12.28 11.37
C LEU A 92 20.78 -13.09 10.58
N VAL A 93 21.21 -14.25 11.07
CA VAL A 93 22.15 -15.15 10.39
C VAL A 93 21.57 -15.64 9.04
N SER A 94 20.30 -16.01 9.00
CA SER A 94 19.60 -16.36 7.75
C SER A 94 19.56 -15.20 6.76
N ALA A 95 19.36 -13.96 7.24
CA ALA A 95 19.37 -12.77 6.40
C ALA A 95 20.78 -12.41 5.88
N THR A 96 21.81 -12.40 6.72
CA THR A 96 23.19 -12.08 6.29
C THR A 96 23.72 -13.09 5.28
N GLN A 97 23.45 -14.39 5.49
CA GLN A 97 23.77 -15.44 4.52
C GLN A 97 23.04 -15.24 3.19
N ARG A 98 21.71 -15.04 3.22
CA ARG A 98 20.89 -14.79 2.02
C ARG A 98 21.35 -13.57 1.23
N TYR A 99 21.60 -12.44 1.88
CA TYR A 99 22.03 -11.23 1.19
C TYR A 99 23.46 -11.33 0.66
N THR A 100 24.36 -12.04 1.35
CA THR A 100 25.70 -12.36 0.81
C THR A 100 25.59 -13.22 -0.46
N ALA A 101 24.81 -14.30 -0.42
CA ALA A 101 24.57 -15.15 -1.59
C ALA A 101 23.89 -14.39 -2.74
N LEU A 102 22.91 -13.54 -2.44
CA LEU A 102 22.21 -12.71 -3.42
C LEU A 102 23.18 -11.77 -4.14
N LEU A 103 24.04 -11.04 -3.44
CA LEU A 103 25.02 -10.12 -4.05
C LEU A 103 25.93 -10.81 -5.08
N PHE A 104 26.41 -12.02 -4.75
CA PHE A 104 27.30 -12.77 -5.64
C PHE A 104 26.58 -13.50 -6.78
N ALA A 105 25.37 -14.01 -6.55
CA ALA A 105 24.55 -14.66 -7.59
C ALA A 105 23.89 -13.64 -8.55
N GLU A 106 23.50 -12.48 -8.04
CA GLU A 106 22.77 -11.45 -8.78
C GLU A 106 23.69 -10.77 -9.82
N ARG A 107 23.37 -11.01 -11.10
CA ARG A 107 24.08 -10.42 -12.25
C ARG A 107 23.45 -9.10 -12.71
N TYR A 108 22.85 -8.36 -11.77
CA TYR A 108 22.08 -7.15 -12.05
C TYR A 108 22.90 -6.07 -12.76
N ARG A 109 22.35 -5.54 -13.86
CA ARG A 109 22.89 -4.41 -14.62
C ARG A 109 21.76 -3.37 -14.77
N PRO A 110 21.89 -2.16 -14.21
CA PRO A 110 20.91 -1.09 -14.36
C PRO A 110 20.64 -0.78 -15.84
N ILE A 111 19.39 -0.52 -16.21
CA ILE A 111 18.98 -0.21 -17.60
C ILE A 111 19.70 1.05 -18.08
N VAL A 112 19.79 2.05 -17.20
CA VAL A 112 20.63 3.24 -17.37
C VAL A 112 21.75 3.13 -16.33
N ARG A 113 23.00 3.01 -16.79
CA ARG A 113 24.14 2.82 -15.88
C ARG A 113 24.43 4.11 -15.09
N PRO A 114 24.71 4.03 -13.78
CA PRO A 114 25.17 5.17 -12.99
C PRO A 114 26.41 5.82 -13.63
N ALA A 115 26.40 7.15 -13.76
CA ALA A 115 27.56 7.93 -14.12
C ALA A 115 28.36 8.24 -12.84
N VAL A 116 29.29 7.36 -12.49
CA VAL A 116 30.04 7.41 -11.22
C VAL A 116 31.53 7.16 -11.44
N ASN A 117 32.35 7.77 -10.59
CA ASN A 117 33.78 7.50 -10.53
C ASN A 117 34.02 6.15 -9.84
N VAL A 118 34.56 5.18 -10.57
CA VAL A 118 35.00 3.91 -9.96
C VAL A 118 36.40 4.12 -9.37
N THR A 119 36.58 3.82 -8.09
CA THR A 119 37.87 3.97 -7.38
C THR A 119 38.87 2.87 -7.78
N ALA A 120 39.37 2.93 -9.01
CA ALA A 120 40.41 2.04 -9.51
C ALA A 120 41.69 2.15 -8.65
N GLY A 121 42.07 1.06 -7.98
CA GLY A 121 43.18 1.04 -7.01
C GLY A 121 42.83 1.55 -5.60
N GLY A 122 41.59 1.96 -5.34
CA GLY A 122 41.10 2.26 -3.99
C GLY A 122 40.74 1.00 -3.18
N PRO A 123 40.36 1.15 -1.90
CA PRO A 123 39.94 0.04 -1.06
C PRO A 123 38.66 -0.61 -1.62
N ALA A 124 38.69 -1.94 -1.78
CA ALA A 124 37.51 -2.74 -2.07
C ALA A 124 36.76 -3.06 -0.78
N LEU A 125 35.42 -3.07 -0.82
CA LEU A 125 34.58 -3.33 0.36
C LEU A 125 34.80 -4.77 0.85
N GLN A 126 35.37 -4.92 2.06
CA GLN A 126 35.70 -6.23 2.65
C GLN A 126 34.57 -6.81 3.51
N SER A 127 33.75 -5.97 4.12
CA SER A 127 32.62 -6.42 4.95
C SER A 127 31.56 -5.36 5.14
N LEU A 128 30.35 -5.81 5.40
CA LEU A 128 29.24 -5.01 5.91
C LEU A 128 28.98 -5.43 7.36
N THR A 129 29.17 -4.51 8.30
CA THR A 129 28.89 -4.75 9.72
C THR A 129 27.42 -4.45 10.01
N VAL A 130 26.74 -5.33 10.74
CA VAL A 130 25.32 -5.17 11.10
C VAL A 130 25.17 -5.18 12.62
N SER A 131 24.85 -4.02 13.19
CA SER A 131 24.59 -3.83 14.60
C SER A 131 23.09 -3.74 14.85
N VAL A 132 22.58 -4.56 15.76
CA VAL A 132 21.17 -4.60 16.18
C VAL A 132 21.09 -4.41 17.69
N SER A 133 20.23 -3.49 18.15
CA SER A 133 20.07 -3.22 19.58
C SER A 133 19.28 -4.31 20.31
N ASP A 134 18.21 -4.82 19.69
CA ASP A 134 17.38 -5.91 20.23
C ASP A 134 17.27 -7.07 19.24
N LEU A 135 17.93 -8.20 19.58
CA LEU A 135 17.87 -9.46 18.83
C LEU A 135 16.63 -10.31 19.12
N SER A 136 15.87 -9.96 20.16
CA SER A 136 14.72 -10.69 20.70
C SER A 136 13.35 -10.08 20.34
N ALA A 137 13.34 -8.82 19.87
CA ALA A 137 12.14 -8.09 19.45
C ALA A 137 11.19 -8.95 18.59
N PRO A 138 9.95 -9.22 19.04
CA PRO A 138 9.02 -10.08 18.29
C PRO A 138 8.49 -9.38 17.04
N LEU A 139 8.27 -10.14 15.97
CA LEU A 139 7.70 -9.62 14.71
C LEU A 139 6.18 -9.43 14.84
N GLN A 140 5.75 -8.28 15.35
CA GLN A 140 4.34 -7.97 15.66
C GLN A 140 3.92 -6.58 15.12
N ASP A 141 2.64 -6.22 15.25
CA ASP A 141 2.14 -4.92 14.78
C ASP A 141 2.82 -3.76 15.52
N GLY A 142 3.48 -2.89 14.75
CA GLY A 142 4.14 -1.70 15.27
C GLY A 142 5.56 -1.91 15.81
N VAL A 143 6.19 -3.08 15.57
CA VAL A 143 7.63 -3.29 15.79
C VAL A 143 8.47 -2.22 15.07
N ASP A 144 9.64 -1.88 15.63
CA ASP A 144 10.52 -0.88 15.02
C ASP A 144 11.23 -1.43 13.78
N GLU A 145 10.97 -0.80 12.64
CA GLU A 145 11.49 -1.14 11.31
C GLU A 145 12.49 -0.09 10.79
N SER A 146 13.00 0.80 11.66
CA SER A 146 13.93 1.88 11.32
C SER A 146 15.40 1.45 11.37
N TYR A 147 16.15 1.87 10.34
CA TYR A 147 17.57 1.56 10.20
C TYR A 147 18.36 2.76 9.66
N GLU A 148 19.64 2.80 10.01
CA GLU A 148 20.66 3.60 9.35
C GLU A 148 21.59 2.69 8.54
N LEU A 149 22.01 3.15 7.37
CA LEU A 149 23.00 2.48 6.52
C LEU A 149 24.01 3.50 6.01
N GLU A 150 25.30 3.25 6.27
CA GLU A 150 26.40 4.11 5.82
C GLU A 150 27.44 3.28 5.05
N ILE A 151 27.95 3.84 3.95
CA ILE A 151 29.03 3.24 3.13
C ILE A 151 30.10 4.29 2.90
N LEU A 152 31.25 4.12 3.54
CA LEU A 152 32.34 5.09 3.58
C LEU A 152 33.40 4.83 2.50
N PRO A 153 34.01 5.87 1.91
CA PRO A 153 35.04 5.75 0.88
C PRO A 153 36.34 5.05 1.34
N THR A 154 36.46 4.78 2.65
CA THR A 154 37.53 3.98 3.26
C THR A 154 37.37 2.47 3.07
N GLY A 155 36.26 2.00 2.50
CA GLY A 155 35.97 0.56 2.36
C GLY A 155 35.29 -0.07 3.58
N VAL A 156 34.60 0.75 4.37
CA VAL A 156 33.79 0.35 5.53
C VAL A 156 32.31 0.58 5.24
N ALA A 157 31.46 -0.39 5.55
CA ALA A 157 30.01 -0.24 5.50
C ALA A 157 29.36 -0.75 6.80
N THR A 158 28.32 -0.06 7.25
CA THR A 158 27.61 -0.34 8.50
C THR A 158 26.09 -0.25 8.31
N ILE A 159 25.35 -1.18 8.90
CA ILE A 159 23.92 -1.05 9.21
C ILE A 159 23.77 -0.97 10.73
N THR A 160 23.01 0.00 11.20
CA THR A 160 22.58 0.11 12.60
C THR A 160 21.06 0.07 12.63
N ALA A 161 20.48 -0.79 13.48
CA ALA A 161 19.04 -1.02 13.52
C ALA A 161 18.55 -1.28 14.95
N ALA A 162 17.31 -0.87 15.26
CA ALA A 162 16.69 -1.19 16.53
C ALA A 162 16.42 -2.70 16.68
N THR A 163 15.95 -3.35 15.60
CA THR A 163 15.54 -4.75 15.58
C THR A 163 16.16 -5.53 14.41
N VAL A 164 16.09 -6.86 14.46
CA VAL A 164 16.50 -7.73 13.35
C VAL A 164 15.67 -7.44 12.07
N TRP A 165 14.40 -7.08 12.22
CA TRP A 165 13.49 -6.80 11.10
C TRP A 165 13.86 -5.51 10.38
N ALA A 166 14.19 -4.47 11.15
CA ALA A 166 14.80 -3.25 10.63
C ALA A 166 16.12 -3.52 9.89
N ALA A 167 16.99 -4.38 10.43
CA ALA A 167 18.23 -4.78 9.76
C ALA A 167 17.99 -5.49 8.41
N MET A 168 16.92 -6.30 8.28
CA MET A 168 16.55 -6.90 6.98
C MET A 168 16.18 -5.85 5.93
N HIS A 169 15.47 -4.78 6.31
CA HIS A 169 15.16 -3.66 5.41
C HIS A 169 16.42 -2.92 4.96
N GLY A 170 17.38 -2.73 5.87
CA GLY A 170 18.70 -2.18 5.55
C GLY A 170 19.52 -3.06 4.61
N LEU A 171 19.47 -4.38 4.79
CA LEU A 171 20.15 -5.34 3.92
C LEU A 171 19.56 -5.38 2.49
N GLU A 172 18.23 -5.25 2.33
CA GLU A 172 17.62 -5.09 1.01
C GLU A 172 18.11 -3.80 0.33
N THR A 173 18.10 -2.66 1.05
CA THR A 173 18.61 -1.38 0.53
C THR A 173 20.08 -1.45 0.15
N PHE A 174 20.93 -2.07 0.99
CA PHE A 174 22.34 -2.32 0.65
C PHE A 174 22.48 -3.17 -0.62
N SER A 175 21.67 -4.22 -0.78
CA SER A 175 21.65 -5.02 -2.02
C SER A 175 21.34 -4.14 -3.24
N GLN A 176 20.42 -3.18 -3.10
CA GLN A 176 20.02 -2.29 -4.18
C GLN A 176 21.09 -1.27 -4.56
N LEU A 177 21.98 -0.90 -3.63
CA LEU A 177 23.16 -0.07 -3.87
C LEU A 177 24.31 -0.82 -4.57
N ALA A 178 24.19 -2.12 -4.84
CA ALA A 178 25.15 -2.93 -5.57
C ALA A 178 24.69 -3.30 -6.99
N TRP A 179 25.63 -3.35 -7.94
CA TRP A 179 25.38 -3.70 -9.35
C TRP A 179 26.63 -4.24 -10.07
N ARG A 180 26.45 -4.83 -11.27
CA ARG A 180 27.55 -5.25 -12.14
C ARG A 180 28.00 -4.14 -13.08
N GLY A 181 29.30 -3.83 -13.06
CA GLY A 181 29.90 -2.79 -13.86
C GLY A 181 30.11 -3.16 -15.34
N ARG A 182 31.13 -2.57 -15.99
CA ARG A 182 31.35 -2.72 -17.44
C ARG A 182 32.01 -4.06 -17.81
N GLN A 183 32.88 -4.57 -16.96
CA GLN A 183 33.66 -5.80 -17.15
C GLN A 183 32.98 -7.03 -16.51
N GLY A 184 31.97 -6.84 -15.64
CA GLY A 184 31.30 -7.88 -14.86
C GLY A 184 31.65 -7.87 -13.36
N GLU A 185 32.56 -6.97 -12.98
CA GLU A 185 32.93 -6.60 -11.63
C GLU A 185 31.69 -6.23 -10.78
N LEU A 186 31.66 -6.64 -9.52
CA LEU A 186 30.62 -6.22 -8.57
C LEU A 186 31.03 -4.89 -7.96
N LEU A 187 30.22 -3.86 -8.19
CA LEU A 187 30.39 -2.51 -7.65
C LEU A 187 29.32 -2.22 -6.60
N VAL A 188 29.65 -1.34 -5.66
CA VAL A 188 28.71 -0.77 -4.70
C VAL A 188 28.93 0.75 -4.63
N ALA A 189 27.84 1.51 -4.48
CA ALA A 189 27.91 2.96 -4.25
C ALA A 189 28.66 3.28 -2.94
N THR A 190 29.48 4.32 -2.93
CA THR A 190 30.23 4.77 -1.74
C THR A 190 30.03 6.26 -1.47
N SER A 191 30.31 6.68 -0.23
CA SER A 191 29.94 7.99 0.32
C SER A 191 28.42 8.16 0.36
N VAL A 192 27.72 7.10 0.76
CA VAL A 192 26.25 7.02 0.87
C VAL A 192 25.86 6.93 2.34
N ARG A 193 24.82 7.68 2.73
CA ARG A 193 24.16 7.57 4.03
C ARG A 193 22.65 7.51 3.82
N VAL A 194 21.99 6.60 4.52
CA VAL A 194 20.55 6.34 4.47
C VAL A 194 20.01 6.32 5.89
N GLU A 195 18.92 7.03 6.13
CA GLU A 195 18.18 7.06 7.40
C GLU A 195 16.70 6.81 7.06
N ASP A 196 16.21 5.60 7.35
CA ASP A 196 15.02 5.10 6.67
C ASP A 196 14.09 4.32 7.61
N LYS A 197 12.77 4.54 7.42
CA LYS A 197 11.71 3.89 8.18
C LYS A 197 10.36 4.01 7.45
N PRO A 198 9.42 3.08 7.67
CA PRO A 198 8.13 3.13 7.02
C PRO A 198 7.22 4.24 7.58
N LEU A 199 6.45 4.85 6.69
CA LEU A 199 5.36 5.80 6.99
C LEU A 199 4.13 5.10 7.59
N TYR A 200 3.93 3.81 7.28
CA TYR A 200 2.86 2.97 7.84
C TYR A 200 3.40 1.59 8.26
N GLN A 201 3.00 1.17 9.46
CA GLN A 201 3.48 -0.08 10.08
C GLN A 201 2.83 -1.33 9.47
N HIS A 202 1.62 -1.24 8.91
CA HIS A 202 0.93 -2.36 8.26
C HIS A 202 1.01 -2.22 6.72
N ARG A 203 1.81 -3.07 6.06
CA ARG A 203 2.05 -3.00 4.60
C ARG A 203 1.73 -4.34 3.95
N GLY A 204 0.45 -4.53 3.67
CA GLY A 204 -0.15 -5.81 3.33
C GLY A 204 -0.14 -6.17 1.84
N LEU A 205 -0.04 -7.46 1.56
CA LEU A 205 -0.56 -8.08 0.33
C LEU A 205 -1.49 -9.22 0.73
N MET A 206 -2.70 -9.22 0.17
CA MET A 206 -3.67 -10.29 0.36
C MET A 206 -3.56 -11.30 -0.79
N LEU A 207 -3.49 -12.58 -0.45
CA LEU A 207 -3.64 -13.68 -1.40
C LEU A 207 -4.83 -14.54 -0.97
N ASP A 208 -5.79 -14.66 -1.88
CA ASP A 208 -6.92 -15.57 -1.82
C ASP A 208 -6.49 -16.94 -2.32
N THR A 209 -6.58 -17.96 -1.46
CA THR A 209 -6.39 -19.38 -1.81
C THR A 209 -7.68 -20.20 -1.76
N GLY A 210 -8.80 -19.60 -1.35
CA GLY A 210 -10.12 -20.24 -1.29
C GLY A 210 -10.80 -20.33 -2.67
N ARG A 211 -10.69 -19.27 -3.49
CA ARG A 211 -11.19 -19.25 -4.89
C ARG A 211 -10.32 -20.05 -5.86
N THR A 212 -9.07 -20.36 -5.51
CA THR A 212 -8.10 -21.08 -6.36
C THR A 212 -6.92 -21.54 -5.51
N TYR A 213 -6.57 -22.82 -5.57
CA TYR A 213 -5.36 -23.32 -4.89
C TYR A 213 -4.08 -22.73 -5.50
N PHE A 214 -3.17 -22.28 -4.64
CA PHE A 214 -1.83 -21.83 -5.01
C PHE A 214 -0.77 -22.73 -4.36
N PRO A 215 0.07 -23.44 -5.14
CA PRO A 215 1.12 -24.29 -4.58
C PRO A 215 2.05 -23.53 -3.64
N VAL A 216 2.48 -24.18 -2.56
CA VAL A 216 3.32 -23.59 -1.49
C VAL A 216 4.52 -22.82 -2.05
N VAL A 217 5.22 -23.36 -3.07
CA VAL A 217 6.36 -22.69 -3.72
C VAL A 217 6.02 -21.32 -4.34
N ASP A 218 4.79 -21.14 -4.84
CA ASP A 218 4.32 -19.86 -5.38
C ASP A 218 3.97 -18.87 -4.26
N ILE A 219 3.47 -19.34 -3.11
CA ILE A 219 3.28 -18.54 -1.89
C ILE A 219 4.65 -18.07 -1.35
N LEU A 220 5.62 -18.98 -1.21
CA LEU A 220 6.98 -18.61 -0.76
C LEU A 220 7.62 -17.58 -1.70
N ARG A 221 7.46 -17.73 -3.02
CA ARG A 221 7.96 -16.74 -4.00
C ARG A 221 7.28 -15.38 -3.85
N THR A 222 5.98 -15.34 -3.53
CA THR A 222 5.26 -14.09 -3.22
C THR A 222 5.81 -13.41 -1.97
N ILE A 223 6.07 -14.17 -0.90
CA ILE A 223 6.63 -13.66 0.37
C ILE A 223 8.06 -13.13 0.19
N ASP A 224 8.90 -13.82 -0.58
CA ASP A 224 10.24 -13.34 -0.97
C ASP A 224 10.18 -12.02 -1.76
N THR A 225 9.21 -11.94 -2.67
CA THR A 225 8.92 -10.74 -3.47
C THR A 225 8.41 -9.57 -2.62
N MET A 226 7.61 -9.84 -1.58
CA MET A 226 7.11 -8.83 -0.63
C MET A 226 8.25 -8.25 0.20
N ALA A 227 9.13 -9.11 0.73
CA ALA A 227 10.29 -8.70 1.52
C ALA A 227 11.24 -7.78 0.72
N ALA A 228 11.50 -8.13 -0.54
CA ALA A 228 12.28 -7.30 -1.46
C ALA A 228 11.65 -5.90 -1.69
N ASN A 229 10.32 -5.77 -1.53
CA ASN A 229 9.59 -4.50 -1.60
C ASN A 229 9.38 -3.83 -0.22
N LYS A 230 9.94 -4.38 0.86
CA LYS A 230 9.72 -3.96 2.26
C LYS A 230 8.24 -4.02 2.72
N MET A 231 7.43 -4.87 2.09
CA MET A 231 6.08 -5.22 2.56
C MET A 231 6.20 -6.27 3.68
N ASN A 232 5.40 -6.14 4.74
CA ASN A 232 5.61 -6.86 6.00
C ASN A 232 4.40 -7.64 6.53
N VAL A 233 3.27 -7.65 5.81
CA VAL A 233 2.10 -8.48 6.16
C VAL A 233 1.63 -9.27 4.94
N PHE A 234 1.66 -10.58 5.04
CA PHE A 234 0.98 -11.51 4.15
C PHE A 234 -0.40 -11.79 4.75
N HIS A 235 -1.45 -11.23 4.17
CA HIS A 235 -2.82 -11.52 4.54
C HIS A 235 -3.25 -12.75 3.74
N TRP A 236 -3.39 -13.88 4.41
CA TRP A 236 -3.71 -15.14 3.76
C TRP A 236 -5.21 -15.39 3.94
N HIS A 237 -5.96 -15.13 2.87
CA HIS A 237 -7.38 -15.46 2.76
C HIS A 237 -7.48 -16.93 2.37
N ILE A 238 -7.52 -17.82 3.38
CA ILE A 238 -7.18 -19.23 3.20
C ILE A 238 -8.33 -20.01 2.56
N THR A 239 -9.56 -19.75 3.01
CA THR A 239 -10.79 -20.50 2.74
C THR A 239 -11.89 -19.58 2.21
N ASP A 240 -12.74 -20.07 1.32
CA ASP A 240 -13.97 -19.39 0.89
C ASP A 240 -15.06 -20.41 0.52
N SER A 241 -16.20 -19.94 0.02
CA SER A 241 -17.31 -20.77 -0.45
C SER A 241 -16.90 -21.80 -1.51
N GLN A 242 -15.85 -21.54 -2.31
CA GLN A 242 -15.43 -22.47 -3.36
C GLN A 242 -14.38 -23.50 -2.90
N SER A 243 -13.64 -23.29 -1.80
CA SER A 243 -12.86 -24.37 -1.16
C SER A 243 -12.39 -24.06 0.27
N PHE A 244 -12.14 -25.14 1.02
CA PHE A 244 -11.48 -25.14 2.33
C PHE A 244 -10.17 -25.96 2.22
N PRO A 245 -9.03 -25.34 1.87
CA PRO A 245 -7.80 -26.09 1.57
C PRO A 245 -6.89 -26.36 2.78
N ILE A 246 -7.11 -25.74 3.94
CA ILE A 246 -6.20 -25.87 5.11
C ILE A 246 -6.57 -27.06 6.00
N GLU A 247 -5.59 -27.89 6.33
CA GLU A 247 -5.76 -28.99 7.28
C GLU A 247 -5.72 -28.46 8.73
N LEU A 248 -6.81 -28.69 9.46
CA LEU A 248 -6.97 -28.34 10.87
C LEU A 248 -7.06 -29.61 11.72
N PRO A 249 -6.14 -29.86 12.67
CA PRO A 249 -6.11 -31.08 13.47
C PRO A 249 -7.40 -31.44 14.22
N SER A 250 -8.18 -30.43 14.66
CA SER A 250 -9.48 -30.61 15.33
C SER A 250 -10.64 -30.81 14.36
N GLU A 251 -10.52 -30.33 13.12
CA GLU A 251 -11.60 -30.29 12.12
C GLU A 251 -11.14 -30.84 10.74
N PRO A 252 -10.56 -32.06 10.66
CA PRO A 252 -9.96 -32.58 9.43
C PRO A 252 -10.97 -32.73 8.29
N MET A 253 -12.24 -33.02 8.60
CA MET A 253 -13.31 -33.18 7.62
C MET A 253 -13.52 -31.95 6.74
N LEU A 254 -13.22 -30.74 7.22
CA LEU A 254 -13.31 -29.50 6.43
C LEU A 254 -12.34 -29.53 5.25
N ALA A 255 -11.10 -29.96 5.47
CA ALA A 255 -10.10 -30.11 4.41
C ALA A 255 -10.36 -31.35 3.54
N GLU A 256 -10.87 -32.43 4.13
CA GLU A 256 -11.18 -33.65 3.41
C GLU A 256 -12.27 -33.44 2.37
N MET A 257 -13.36 -32.76 2.75
CA MET A 257 -14.55 -32.55 1.92
C MET A 257 -14.57 -31.21 1.17
N GLY A 258 -13.84 -30.20 1.66
CA GLY A 258 -13.87 -28.83 1.12
C GLY A 258 -12.72 -28.46 0.19
N ALA A 259 -11.63 -29.21 0.13
CA ALA A 259 -10.51 -28.92 -0.77
C ALA A 259 -10.81 -29.29 -2.24
N TYR A 260 -10.13 -28.63 -3.21
CA TYR A 260 -10.28 -28.95 -4.64
C TYR A 260 -9.77 -30.35 -5.04
N GLY A 261 -8.95 -30.97 -4.19
CA GLY A 261 -8.32 -32.27 -4.38
C GLY A 261 -7.34 -32.57 -3.25
N GLU A 262 -6.93 -33.83 -3.10
CA GLU A 262 -6.01 -34.28 -2.05
C GLU A 262 -4.63 -33.60 -2.13
N ASP A 263 -4.16 -33.30 -3.34
CA ASP A 263 -2.91 -32.58 -3.62
C ASP A 263 -3.06 -31.05 -3.58
N MET A 264 -4.28 -30.54 -3.36
CA MET A 264 -4.62 -29.12 -3.29
C MET A 264 -4.96 -28.67 -1.87
N ARG A 265 -4.28 -29.26 -0.88
CA ARG A 265 -4.36 -28.90 0.54
C ARG A 265 -3.12 -28.14 1.01
N TYR A 266 -3.25 -27.50 2.17
CA TYR A 266 -2.16 -26.91 2.95
C TYR A 266 -2.05 -27.69 4.26
N THR A 267 -1.07 -28.58 4.34
CA THR A 267 -0.85 -29.38 5.55
C THR A 267 -0.34 -28.49 6.70
N VAL A 268 -0.46 -28.97 7.94
CA VAL A 268 0.16 -28.31 9.11
C VAL A 268 1.67 -28.06 8.90
N LYS A 269 2.36 -28.93 8.14
CA LYS A 269 3.78 -28.79 7.79
C LYS A 269 3.99 -27.66 6.77
N ASP A 270 3.08 -27.47 5.83
CA ASP A 270 3.15 -26.40 4.82
C ASP A 270 2.82 -25.03 5.42
N VAL A 271 1.81 -24.95 6.30
CA VAL A 271 1.51 -23.74 7.07
C VAL A 271 2.72 -23.33 7.90
N LYS A 272 3.31 -24.26 8.67
CA LYS A 272 4.54 -24.02 9.43
C LYS A 272 5.68 -23.53 8.52
N ARG A 273 5.90 -24.19 7.38
CA ARG A 273 6.94 -23.81 6.40
C ARG A 273 6.72 -22.41 5.83
N ILE A 274 5.48 -22.01 5.56
CA ILE A 274 5.12 -20.67 5.07
C ILE A 274 5.40 -19.63 6.16
N VAL A 275 4.96 -19.88 7.40
CA VAL A 275 5.20 -19.01 8.56
C VAL A 275 6.70 -18.84 8.84
N GLU A 276 7.48 -19.91 8.96
CA GLU A 276 8.93 -19.84 9.21
C GLU A 276 9.68 -19.10 8.08
N PHE A 277 9.29 -19.33 6.83
CA PHE A 277 9.86 -18.63 5.67
C PHE A 277 9.54 -17.14 5.66
N ALA A 278 8.32 -16.74 6.09
CA ALA A 278 7.89 -15.35 6.22
C ALA A 278 8.60 -14.64 7.39
N MET A 279 8.68 -15.29 8.54
CA MET A 279 9.45 -14.82 9.71
C MET A 279 10.92 -14.56 9.32
N SER A 280 11.56 -15.46 8.58
CA SER A 280 12.94 -15.26 8.08
C SER A 280 13.12 -14.06 7.13
N ARG A 281 12.04 -13.36 6.77
CA ARG A 281 11.99 -12.22 5.86
C ARG A 281 11.41 -10.94 6.49
N GLY A 282 11.06 -10.96 7.78
CA GLY A 282 10.35 -9.85 8.41
C GLY A 282 8.92 -9.67 7.88
N VAL A 283 8.32 -10.74 7.35
CA VAL A 283 6.93 -10.77 6.87
C VAL A 283 6.09 -11.53 7.88
N ARG A 284 5.10 -10.86 8.46
CA ARG A 284 4.05 -11.46 9.29
C ARG A 284 3.06 -12.21 8.41
N VAL A 285 2.42 -13.25 8.95
CA VAL A 285 1.33 -13.97 8.28
C VAL A 285 0.06 -13.80 9.10
N VAL A 286 -0.90 -13.04 8.59
CA VAL A 286 -2.23 -12.87 9.18
C VAL A 286 -3.17 -13.87 8.50
N PRO A 287 -3.63 -14.91 9.21
CA PRO A 287 -4.62 -15.84 8.67
C PRO A 287 -6.01 -15.21 8.66
N GLU A 288 -6.76 -15.56 7.62
CA GLU A 288 -8.19 -15.28 7.48
C GLU A 288 -8.94 -16.57 7.15
N ILE A 289 -9.98 -16.83 7.96
CA ILE A 289 -11.06 -17.78 7.68
C ILE A 289 -12.34 -16.94 7.75
N ASP A 290 -12.95 -16.66 6.60
CA ASP A 290 -14.13 -15.78 6.53
C ASP A 290 -15.38 -16.50 7.04
N ALA A 291 -16.09 -15.89 7.99
CA ALA A 291 -17.39 -16.37 8.47
C ALA A 291 -18.22 -15.22 9.09
N PRO A 292 -19.56 -15.15 8.88
CA PRO A 292 -20.43 -16.24 8.46
C PRO A 292 -20.83 -16.19 6.98
N GLY A 293 -20.30 -15.23 6.20
CA GLY A 293 -20.34 -15.30 4.73
C GLY A 293 -19.50 -16.48 4.22
N HIS A 294 -19.33 -16.61 2.90
CA HIS A 294 -18.17 -17.29 2.31
C HIS A 294 -17.82 -18.70 2.85
N THR A 295 -18.84 -19.48 3.26
CA THR A 295 -18.69 -20.75 4.01
C THR A 295 -19.34 -21.95 3.33
N ALA A 296 -19.72 -21.85 2.05
CA ALA A 296 -20.36 -22.96 1.33
C ALA A 296 -19.53 -24.25 1.25
N SER A 297 -18.19 -24.15 1.29
CA SER A 297 -17.27 -25.29 1.30
C SER A 297 -17.31 -26.12 2.59
N TRP A 298 -17.80 -25.56 3.70
CA TRP A 298 -17.88 -26.23 5.00
C TRP A 298 -19.03 -27.25 5.02
N ALA A 299 -20.03 -27.09 4.15
CA ALA A 299 -21.23 -27.92 4.09
C ALA A 299 -20.97 -29.38 3.68
N GLY A 300 -19.78 -29.68 3.14
CA GLY A 300 -19.35 -31.06 2.87
C GLY A 300 -19.01 -31.84 4.16
N ALA A 301 -18.60 -31.14 5.21
CA ALA A 301 -18.35 -31.72 6.54
C ALA A 301 -19.56 -31.53 7.49
N TYR A 302 -20.15 -30.34 7.49
CA TYR A 302 -21.21 -29.92 8.41
C TYR A 302 -22.42 -29.31 7.66
N PRO A 303 -23.20 -30.14 6.94
CA PRO A 303 -24.37 -29.67 6.18
C PRO A 303 -25.44 -28.99 7.06
N GLU A 304 -25.53 -29.34 8.34
CA GLU A 304 -26.41 -28.73 9.32
C GLU A 304 -26.00 -27.30 9.70
N ALA A 305 -24.71 -26.98 9.63
CA ALA A 305 -24.17 -25.69 10.03
C ALA A 305 -24.25 -24.61 8.93
N VAL A 306 -24.60 -24.97 7.69
CA VAL A 306 -24.50 -24.07 6.52
C VAL A 306 -25.85 -23.91 5.80
N SER A 307 -26.52 -22.78 6.06
CA SER A 307 -27.69 -22.35 5.31
C SER A 307 -27.37 -22.13 3.84
N CYS A 308 -28.36 -22.35 2.97
CA CYS A 308 -28.34 -22.16 1.51
C CYS A 308 -27.22 -22.84 0.68
N ALA A 309 -26.45 -23.76 1.27
CA ALA A 309 -25.45 -24.57 0.57
C ALA A 309 -26.00 -25.24 -0.70
N GLY A 310 -25.22 -25.23 -1.78
CA GLY A 310 -25.55 -25.90 -3.05
C GLY A 310 -26.70 -25.28 -3.87
N LYS A 311 -27.39 -24.24 -3.36
CA LYS A 311 -28.47 -23.57 -4.09
C LYS A 311 -27.91 -22.68 -5.21
N PHE A 312 -28.76 -22.28 -6.16
CA PHE A 312 -28.35 -21.31 -7.18
C PHE A 312 -28.32 -19.90 -6.60
N TRP A 313 -27.13 -19.28 -6.61
CA TRP A 313 -26.81 -18.03 -5.91
C TRP A 313 -27.65 -16.79 -6.28
N LEU A 314 -28.33 -16.79 -7.43
CA LEU A 314 -29.21 -15.70 -7.89
C LEU A 314 -30.50 -16.29 -8.49
N PRO A 315 -31.50 -16.65 -7.66
CA PRO A 315 -32.73 -17.31 -8.09
C PRO A 315 -33.51 -16.53 -9.16
N ASP A 316 -33.69 -15.21 -8.99
CA ASP A 316 -34.19 -14.33 -10.04
C ASP A 316 -33.05 -13.48 -10.63
N ALA A 317 -32.68 -13.76 -11.87
CA ALA A 317 -31.67 -12.99 -12.59
C ALA A 317 -32.12 -11.57 -13.00
N SER A 318 -33.38 -11.20 -12.76
CA SER A 318 -33.94 -9.86 -12.93
C SER A 318 -33.95 -9.04 -11.63
N ASP A 319 -34.02 -9.66 -10.45
CA ASP A 319 -33.95 -8.99 -9.15
C ASP A 319 -32.78 -9.47 -8.27
N TRP A 320 -31.82 -8.55 -8.10
CA TRP A 320 -30.66 -8.71 -7.21
C TRP A 320 -31.03 -8.80 -5.73
N GLY A 321 -32.25 -8.41 -5.33
CA GLY A 321 -32.76 -8.62 -3.98
C GLY A 321 -32.86 -10.11 -3.61
N THR A 322 -33.25 -10.96 -4.55
CA THR A 322 -33.48 -12.41 -4.33
C THR A 322 -32.21 -13.25 -4.11
N ARG A 323 -31.02 -12.65 -4.30
CA ARG A 323 -29.75 -13.38 -4.30
C ARG A 323 -29.48 -14.07 -2.96
N LEU A 324 -28.83 -15.23 -3.03
CA LEU A 324 -28.38 -16.02 -1.87
C LEU A 324 -26.89 -15.76 -1.55
N ALA A 325 -26.13 -15.20 -2.50
CA ALA A 325 -24.75 -14.75 -2.30
C ALA A 325 -24.42 -13.59 -3.26
N ALA A 326 -23.19 -13.09 -3.26
CA ALA A 326 -22.74 -12.08 -4.24
C ALA A 326 -22.16 -12.70 -5.53
N GLU A 327 -21.72 -13.95 -5.45
CA GLU A 327 -21.15 -14.73 -6.55
C GLU A 327 -21.54 -16.23 -6.44
N PRO A 328 -21.22 -17.09 -7.42
CA PRO A 328 -21.52 -18.52 -7.36
C PRO A 328 -20.80 -19.24 -6.21
N GLY A 329 -21.57 -20.06 -5.48
CA GLY A 329 -21.15 -20.70 -4.22
C GLY A 329 -21.92 -20.12 -3.04
N SER A 330 -23.25 -20.21 -3.07
CA SER A 330 -24.06 -19.75 -1.93
C SER A 330 -23.95 -20.73 -0.77
N GLY A 331 -23.66 -20.19 0.41
CA GLY A 331 -23.58 -20.90 1.68
C GLY A 331 -23.14 -19.93 2.76
N GLN A 332 -23.85 -19.93 3.89
CA GLN A 332 -23.55 -19.08 5.04
C GLN A 332 -23.77 -19.87 6.32
N LEU A 333 -22.95 -19.64 7.34
CA LEU A 333 -23.14 -20.30 8.64
C LEU A 333 -24.51 -19.94 9.24
N ASN A 334 -25.18 -20.93 9.84
CA ASN A 334 -26.47 -20.78 10.50
C ASN A 334 -26.27 -20.33 11.96
N PRO A 335 -26.71 -19.12 12.39
CA PRO A 335 -26.53 -18.62 13.76
C PRO A 335 -27.46 -19.26 14.81
N LEU A 336 -28.43 -20.09 14.40
CA LEU A 336 -29.30 -20.83 15.32
C LEU A 336 -28.69 -22.16 15.73
N GLU A 337 -27.92 -22.80 14.84
CA GLU A 337 -27.33 -24.12 15.04
C GLU A 337 -26.17 -24.11 16.06
N PRO A 338 -26.22 -24.88 17.15
CA PRO A 338 -25.10 -25.02 18.09
C PRO A 338 -23.78 -25.47 17.46
N LYS A 339 -23.79 -26.42 16.51
CA LYS A 339 -22.59 -26.99 15.87
C LYS A 339 -21.75 -25.92 15.14
N THR A 340 -22.40 -24.88 14.60
CA THR A 340 -21.73 -23.68 14.05
C THR A 340 -20.69 -23.10 15.02
N TYR A 341 -21.03 -22.99 16.30
CA TYR A 341 -20.17 -22.36 17.30
C TYR A 341 -19.09 -23.29 17.84
N GLU A 342 -19.35 -24.60 17.85
CA GLU A 342 -18.36 -25.63 18.16
C GLU A 342 -17.24 -25.62 17.11
N VAL A 343 -17.62 -25.72 15.83
CA VAL A 343 -16.67 -25.75 14.70
C VAL A 343 -15.89 -24.43 14.59
N VAL A 344 -16.55 -23.27 14.71
CA VAL A 344 -15.85 -21.97 14.70
C VAL A 344 -14.88 -21.83 15.87
N ALA A 345 -15.19 -22.35 17.06
CA ALA A 345 -14.26 -22.33 18.19
C ALA A 345 -13.04 -23.24 17.94
N ASN A 346 -13.26 -24.47 17.45
CA ASN A 346 -12.19 -25.42 17.12
C ASN A 346 -11.25 -24.84 16.04
N ILE A 347 -11.79 -24.25 14.98
CA ILE A 347 -11.02 -23.55 13.93
C ILE A 347 -10.16 -22.42 14.54
N ILE A 348 -10.72 -21.61 15.44
CA ILE A 348 -9.97 -20.49 16.05
C ILE A 348 -8.85 -21.01 16.97
N ASP A 349 -9.09 -22.06 17.76
CA ASP A 349 -8.08 -22.66 18.64
C ASP A 349 -6.92 -23.30 17.81
N ASP A 350 -7.21 -23.97 16.69
CA ASP A 350 -6.16 -24.49 15.78
C ASP A 350 -5.40 -23.36 15.05
N ILE A 351 -6.10 -22.38 14.47
CA ILE A 351 -5.48 -21.27 13.74
C ILE A 351 -4.60 -20.42 14.68
N THR A 352 -5.06 -20.10 15.88
CA THR A 352 -4.23 -19.36 16.85
C THR A 352 -3.06 -20.18 17.40
N SER A 353 -3.13 -21.51 17.33
CA SER A 353 -2.00 -22.40 17.64
C SER A 353 -0.98 -22.54 16.49
N MET A 354 -1.45 -22.43 15.23
CA MET A 354 -0.61 -22.61 14.03
C MET A 354 0.09 -21.32 13.55
N PHE A 355 -0.41 -20.14 13.92
CA PHE A 355 0.12 -18.84 13.46
C PHE A 355 0.57 -17.97 14.67
N PRO A 356 1.85 -17.53 14.75
CA PRO A 356 2.38 -16.74 15.87
C PRO A 356 2.03 -15.24 15.81
N GLU A 357 0.93 -14.90 15.15
CA GLU A 357 0.50 -13.54 14.84
C GLU A 357 -0.56 -13.09 15.85
N GLY A 358 -0.44 -11.86 16.38
CA GLY A 358 -1.39 -11.30 17.36
C GLY A 358 -2.75 -10.90 16.76
N PHE A 359 -2.98 -11.15 15.46
CA PHE A 359 -4.17 -10.75 14.73
C PHE A 359 -4.74 -11.90 13.90
N TYR A 360 -6.02 -12.18 14.12
CA TYR A 360 -6.85 -13.05 13.29
C TYR A 360 -7.85 -12.18 12.52
N HIS A 361 -8.01 -12.43 11.22
CA HIS A 361 -9.05 -11.78 10.43
C HIS A 361 -10.26 -12.72 10.31
N ALA A 362 -11.41 -12.28 10.80
CA ALA A 362 -12.64 -13.08 10.82
C ALA A 362 -13.50 -12.91 9.54
N GLY A 363 -13.03 -12.09 8.59
CA GLY A 363 -13.77 -11.77 7.38
C GLY A 363 -15.09 -11.06 7.68
N ALA A 364 -16.21 -11.77 7.55
CA ALA A 364 -17.57 -11.33 7.83
C ALA A 364 -18.07 -10.20 6.91
N ASP A 365 -17.67 -10.24 5.64
CA ASP A 365 -18.28 -9.43 4.59
C ASP A 365 -19.43 -10.15 3.86
N GLU A 366 -20.03 -9.44 2.91
CA GLU A 366 -21.12 -9.81 1.97
C GLU A 366 -22.32 -10.68 2.50
N VAL A 367 -22.49 -10.83 3.81
CA VAL A 367 -23.61 -11.56 4.46
C VAL A 367 -24.96 -11.14 3.89
N THR A 368 -25.71 -12.12 3.43
CA THR A 368 -26.85 -11.98 2.54
C THR A 368 -28.13 -12.53 3.19
N PRO A 369 -29.18 -11.69 3.41
CA PRO A 369 -30.47 -12.09 3.97
C PRO A 369 -31.10 -13.31 3.30
N GLY A 370 -31.21 -13.28 1.96
CA GLY A 370 -31.86 -14.34 1.17
C GLY A 370 -31.32 -15.75 1.41
N CYS A 371 -30.05 -15.91 1.79
CA CYS A 371 -29.52 -17.22 2.17
C CYS A 371 -30.23 -17.80 3.40
N TRP A 372 -30.27 -17.03 4.49
CA TRP A 372 -30.88 -17.39 5.76
C TRP A 372 -32.42 -17.47 5.66
N GLU A 373 -33.04 -16.62 4.84
CA GLU A 373 -34.48 -16.68 4.54
C GLU A 373 -34.92 -17.99 3.84
N THR A 374 -33.96 -18.80 3.34
CA THR A 374 -34.24 -20.13 2.76
C THR A 374 -33.89 -21.31 3.68
N ASP A 375 -33.63 -21.05 4.96
CA ASP A 375 -33.34 -22.06 5.99
C ASP A 375 -34.58 -22.31 6.88
N PRO A 376 -35.11 -23.55 6.96
CA PRO A 376 -36.31 -23.85 7.74
C PRO A 376 -36.22 -23.51 9.23
N SER A 377 -35.04 -23.61 9.84
CA SER A 377 -34.82 -23.26 11.25
C SER A 377 -34.94 -21.76 11.49
N ILE A 378 -34.43 -20.97 10.54
CA ILE A 378 -34.46 -19.50 10.58
C ILE A 378 -35.87 -18.99 10.28
N GLN A 379 -36.55 -19.57 9.30
CA GLN A 379 -37.97 -19.32 9.04
C GLN A 379 -38.80 -19.51 10.32
N ALA A 380 -38.59 -20.63 11.03
CA ALA A 380 -39.27 -20.93 12.29
C ALA A 380 -38.82 -20.06 13.50
N ASP A 381 -37.74 -19.29 13.42
CA ASP A 381 -37.36 -18.27 14.43
C ASP A 381 -38.02 -16.91 14.07
N MET A 382 -38.07 -16.56 12.78
CA MET A 382 -38.74 -15.38 12.26
C MET A 382 -40.26 -15.41 12.48
N GLU A 383 -40.91 -16.56 12.30
CA GLU A 383 -42.33 -16.79 12.65
C GLU A 383 -42.65 -16.51 14.13
N LYS A 384 -41.64 -16.60 15.01
CA LYS A 384 -41.76 -16.33 16.45
C LYS A 384 -41.40 -14.88 16.83
N GLY A 385 -41.21 -14.01 15.83
CA GLY A 385 -40.79 -12.62 16.01
C GLY A 385 -39.27 -12.41 16.03
N GLY A 386 -38.48 -13.42 15.67
CA GLY A 386 -37.04 -13.27 15.42
C GLY A 386 -36.75 -12.42 14.17
N THR A 387 -35.55 -11.85 14.10
CA THR A 387 -35.12 -10.99 12.98
C THR A 387 -33.69 -11.32 12.55
N LEU A 388 -33.39 -11.16 11.25
CA LEU A 388 -32.05 -11.41 10.70
C LEU A 388 -30.96 -10.55 11.36
N SER A 389 -31.31 -9.36 11.84
CA SER A 389 -30.44 -8.50 12.66
C SER A 389 -30.07 -9.17 13.98
N GLN A 390 -31.02 -9.79 14.68
CA GLN A 390 -30.75 -10.54 15.92
C GLN A 390 -29.95 -11.81 15.64
N LEU A 391 -30.09 -12.45 14.47
CA LEU A 391 -29.24 -13.59 14.08
C LEU A 391 -27.78 -13.17 13.85
N LEU A 392 -27.55 -12.04 13.18
CA LEU A 392 -26.21 -11.49 12.98
C LEU A 392 -25.56 -11.07 14.31
N GLU A 393 -26.31 -10.45 15.22
CA GLU A 393 -25.82 -10.13 16.56
C GLU A 393 -25.62 -11.39 17.43
N ARG A 394 -26.46 -12.43 17.29
CA ARG A 394 -26.25 -13.74 17.93
C ARG A 394 -24.96 -14.40 17.44
N TYR A 395 -24.68 -14.35 16.14
CA TYR A 395 -23.40 -14.80 15.58
C TYR A 395 -22.23 -14.01 16.18
N ARG A 396 -22.28 -12.66 16.16
CA ARG A 396 -21.23 -11.80 16.74
C ARG A 396 -20.98 -12.05 18.22
N ALA A 397 -22.04 -12.24 19.01
CA ALA A 397 -21.95 -12.43 20.45
C ALA A 397 -21.46 -13.82 20.90
N ARG A 398 -21.57 -14.84 20.04
CA ARG A 398 -21.18 -16.24 20.35
C ARG A 398 -19.97 -16.75 19.56
N GLY A 399 -19.74 -16.23 18.37
CA GLY A 399 -18.56 -16.53 17.53
C GLY A 399 -17.35 -15.66 17.86
N ALA A 400 -17.51 -14.60 18.65
CA ALA A 400 -16.38 -13.96 19.32
C ALA A 400 -15.81 -14.92 20.39
N PRO A 401 -14.49 -15.15 20.46
CA PRO A 401 -13.90 -16.16 21.33
C PRO A 401 -14.21 -15.88 22.81
N ALA A 402 -14.96 -16.79 23.43
CA ALA A 402 -15.38 -16.69 24.83
C ALA A 402 -14.27 -17.06 25.84
N ARG A 403 -13.13 -17.56 25.35
CA ARG A 403 -11.91 -17.78 26.14
C ARG A 403 -10.92 -16.64 25.88
N GLY A 404 -10.17 -16.28 26.91
CA GLY A 404 -9.35 -15.08 26.90
C GLY A 404 -8.19 -15.15 25.92
N VAL A 405 -8.35 -14.51 24.75
CA VAL A 405 -7.28 -13.67 24.18
C VAL A 405 -7.07 -12.52 25.19
N GLN A 406 -6.37 -12.84 26.27
CA GLN A 406 -6.06 -11.91 27.35
C GLN A 406 -5.06 -10.91 26.79
N GLU A 407 -5.45 -9.66 26.57
CA GLU A 407 -4.59 -8.68 25.89
C GLU A 407 -3.24 -8.50 26.61
N PRO A 408 -2.15 -8.83 25.89
CA PRO A 408 -1.24 -7.76 25.49
C PRO A 408 -1.22 -7.61 23.96
N HIS A 409 -1.93 -6.58 23.47
CA HIS A 409 -1.75 -5.95 22.15
C HIS A 409 -2.25 -6.69 20.89
N GLY A 410 -2.82 -7.89 21.00
CA GLY A 410 -3.50 -8.59 19.89
C GLY A 410 -4.94 -8.13 19.66
N GLY A 411 -5.56 -8.52 18.53
CA GLY A 411 -6.98 -8.20 18.27
C GLY A 411 -7.55 -8.76 16.95
N VAL A 412 -8.88 -8.80 16.85
CA VAL A 412 -9.60 -9.31 15.67
C VAL A 412 -9.80 -8.22 14.61
N LEU A 413 -9.61 -8.59 13.34
CA LEU A 413 -9.91 -7.77 12.16
C LEU A 413 -11.14 -8.29 11.42
N GLY A 414 -11.81 -7.44 10.64
CA GLY A 414 -13.03 -7.79 9.92
C GLY A 414 -13.44 -6.77 8.86
N GLY A 415 -14.26 -7.22 7.92
CA GLY A 415 -14.71 -6.53 6.71
C GLY A 415 -15.83 -5.51 6.91
N ARG A 416 -16.50 -5.15 5.81
CA ARG A 416 -17.56 -4.13 5.77
C ARG A 416 -18.89 -4.71 5.27
N ALA A 417 -19.68 -5.28 6.17
CA ALA A 417 -21.06 -5.69 5.88
C ALA A 417 -21.93 -4.54 5.33
N ALA A 418 -22.69 -4.80 4.26
CA ALA A 418 -23.41 -3.81 3.48
C ALA A 418 -24.87 -3.55 3.94
N GLY A 419 -25.05 -3.25 5.24
CA GLY A 419 -26.39 -3.03 5.82
C GLY A 419 -27.01 -1.67 5.50
N ARG A 420 -27.89 -1.60 4.48
CA ARG A 420 -28.92 -0.54 4.30
C ARG A 420 -30.18 -1.09 3.62
N GLY A 421 -30.96 -1.88 4.36
CA GLY A 421 -32.38 -2.12 4.10
C GLY A 421 -33.21 -1.43 5.18
N GLY A 422 -34.34 -0.83 4.81
CA GLY A 422 -35.27 -0.20 5.75
C GLY A 422 -36.67 -0.22 5.13
N GLU A 423 -37.60 -0.88 5.80
CA GLU A 423 -38.95 -1.10 5.30
C GLU A 423 -39.76 0.20 5.24
N ARG A 424 -40.75 0.23 4.34
CA ARG A 424 -41.74 1.30 4.25
C ARG A 424 -43.13 0.72 4.31
N GLU A 425 -43.66 0.65 5.52
CA GLU A 425 -45.10 0.50 5.73
C GLU A 425 -45.84 1.71 5.14
N ARG A 426 -47.02 1.51 4.55
CA ARG A 426 -47.78 2.55 3.84
C ARG A 426 -49.11 2.86 4.52
N VAL A 427 -49.34 4.12 4.88
CA VAL A 427 -50.68 4.69 5.13
C VAL A 427 -50.71 6.15 4.66
N GLY A 428 -51.80 6.56 3.99
CA GLY A 428 -52.20 7.97 3.88
C GLY A 428 -51.64 8.80 2.71
N ASP A 429 -52.49 9.02 1.71
CA ASP A 429 -52.43 10.09 0.69
C ASP A 429 -52.96 11.44 1.26
N PRO A 430 -52.89 12.60 0.55
CA PRO A 430 -52.07 12.95 -0.63
C PRO A 430 -51.43 14.38 -0.60
N ALA A 431 -50.74 14.72 -1.71
CA ALA A 431 -50.56 16.06 -2.31
C ALA A 431 -49.53 17.07 -1.74
N GLY A 432 -48.92 17.82 -2.68
CA GLY A 432 -48.11 19.03 -2.43
C GLY A 432 -46.63 18.91 -2.84
N ASP A 433 -46.23 19.57 -3.93
CA ASP A 433 -44.81 19.74 -4.29
C ASP A 433 -44.14 20.80 -3.40
N ASP A 434 -42.95 20.50 -2.87
CA ASP A 434 -41.75 21.34 -3.10
C ASP A 434 -40.44 20.68 -2.59
N HIS A 435 -39.30 21.15 -3.09
CA HIS A 435 -37.96 20.86 -2.53
C HIS A 435 -37.56 21.97 -1.56
N PRO A 436 -36.96 21.66 -0.38
CA PRO A 436 -35.50 21.48 -0.38
C PRO A 436 -34.96 20.48 0.65
N ALA A 437 -33.63 20.37 0.75
CA ALA A 437 -32.95 19.53 1.74
C ALA A 437 -32.75 20.25 3.08
N ASP A 438 -33.18 19.63 4.19
CA ASP A 438 -32.50 19.66 5.51
C ASP A 438 -33.17 18.73 6.57
N VAL A 439 -33.08 17.40 6.39
CA VAL A 439 -33.49 16.41 7.43
C VAL A 439 -32.52 15.22 7.53
N GLU A 440 -31.24 15.46 7.86
CA GLU A 440 -30.27 14.39 8.17
C GLU A 440 -29.50 14.65 9.49
N GLN A 441 -30.19 15.13 10.55
CA GLN A 441 -29.55 15.48 11.84
C GLN A 441 -30.29 15.08 13.14
N ARG A 442 -31.39 14.30 13.10
CA ARG A 442 -32.14 13.95 14.33
C ARG A 442 -32.28 12.45 14.65
N GLY A 443 -31.46 11.60 14.03
CA GLY A 443 -31.48 10.14 14.24
C GLY A 443 -30.42 9.57 15.21
N GLN A 444 -29.59 10.39 15.88
CA GLN A 444 -28.44 9.92 16.68
C GLN A 444 -28.43 10.41 18.14
N GLN A 445 -29.55 10.97 18.64
CA GLN A 445 -29.58 11.66 19.94
C GLN A 445 -30.35 10.94 21.06
N HIS A 446 -31.03 9.81 20.79
CA HIS A 446 -31.96 9.15 21.71
C HIS A 446 -31.61 7.69 22.05
N GLU A 447 -30.34 7.42 22.37
CA GLU A 447 -29.96 6.18 23.07
C GLU A 447 -28.77 6.40 24.04
N ALA A 448 -28.78 7.56 24.72
CA ALA A 448 -27.67 8.04 25.56
C ALA A 448 -28.04 8.30 27.02
N ASP A 449 -29.24 7.90 27.47
CA ASP A 449 -29.73 8.09 28.85
C ASP A 449 -30.47 6.85 29.38
N ARG A 450 -29.69 5.81 29.80
CA ARG A 450 -29.97 4.80 30.86
C ARG A 450 -29.11 3.53 30.71
N ALA A 451 -27.90 3.53 31.27
CA ALA A 451 -27.20 2.33 31.80
C ALA A 451 -25.91 2.72 32.54
N GLY A 452 -25.47 1.89 33.49
CA GLY A 452 -24.31 2.16 34.35
C GLY A 452 -22.94 2.16 33.65
N ARG A 453 -21.94 2.73 34.34
CA ARG A 453 -20.56 2.90 33.87
C ARG A 453 -19.89 1.58 33.45
N VAL A 454 -19.45 1.48 32.19
CA VAL A 454 -18.43 0.53 31.72
C VAL A 454 -17.50 1.26 30.72
N PRO A 455 -16.16 1.16 30.82
CA PRO A 455 -15.24 1.87 29.92
C PRO A 455 -15.19 1.25 28.52
N ARG A 456 -16.04 1.73 27.61
CA ARG A 456 -16.08 1.29 26.20
C ARG A 456 -14.95 1.92 25.37
N HIS A 457 -13.90 1.15 25.09
CA HIS A 457 -12.97 1.46 23.99
C HIS A 457 -13.60 1.11 22.63
N ARG A 458 -13.23 1.85 21.58
CA ARG A 458 -13.95 1.84 20.28
C ARG A 458 -13.28 0.93 19.24
N LEU A 459 -14.05 -0.01 18.70
CA LEU A 459 -13.72 -0.76 17.49
C LEU A 459 -13.65 0.20 16.28
N LEU A 460 -12.57 0.17 15.48
CA LEU A 460 -12.46 1.00 14.26
C LEU A 460 -11.47 0.44 13.22
N GLY A 461 -11.78 -0.73 12.64
CA GLY A 461 -11.16 -1.17 11.38
C GLY A 461 -11.71 -0.37 10.18
N LEU A 462 -10.85 0.02 9.23
CA LEU A 462 -11.30 0.79 8.06
C LEU A 462 -10.40 0.58 6.82
N LEU A 463 -10.51 -0.59 6.21
CA LEU A 463 -9.92 -0.88 4.90
C LEU A 463 -10.70 -0.20 3.75
N LEU A 464 -10.02 0.01 2.62
CA LEU A 464 -10.48 0.80 1.48
C LEU A 464 -10.48 -0.06 0.20
N LEU A 465 -11.57 -0.80 -0.02
CA LEU A 465 -11.79 -1.59 -1.24
C LEU A 465 -11.68 -0.72 -2.51
N PRO A 466 -10.77 -1.04 -3.45
CA PRO A 466 -10.74 -0.42 -4.77
C PRO A 466 -11.94 -0.90 -5.60
N ARG A 467 -12.83 0.02 -6.01
CA ARG A 467 -14.01 -0.32 -6.82
C ARG A 467 -13.64 -0.79 -8.24
N LEU A 468 -13.35 -2.08 -8.41
CA LEU A 468 -13.47 -2.76 -9.69
C LEU A 468 -14.97 -2.98 -9.98
N ARG A 469 -15.42 -2.65 -11.20
CA ARG A 469 -16.83 -2.83 -11.58
C ARG A 469 -17.09 -4.28 -12.00
N PRO A 470 -18.18 -4.93 -11.53
CA PRO A 470 -18.61 -6.22 -12.06
C PRO A 470 -18.82 -6.17 -13.58
N ARG A 471 -18.38 -7.22 -14.28
CA ARG A 471 -18.70 -7.39 -15.72
C ARG A 471 -20.15 -7.83 -15.85
N ARG A 472 -21.02 -6.97 -16.39
CA ARG A 472 -22.37 -7.39 -16.82
C ARG A 472 -22.27 -8.41 -17.95
N LEU A 473 -22.55 -9.68 -17.64
CA LEU A 473 -22.85 -10.70 -18.64
C LEU A 473 -24.30 -10.51 -19.11
N ARG A 474 -24.49 -9.77 -20.22
CA ARG A 474 -25.66 -9.95 -21.08
C ARG A 474 -25.23 -10.64 -22.36
N ARG A 475 -26.04 -11.60 -22.82
CA ARG A 475 -25.83 -12.34 -24.06
C ARG A 475 -26.16 -11.45 -25.26
N GLU A 476 -25.24 -11.34 -26.20
CA GLU A 476 -25.55 -11.11 -27.61
C GLU A 476 -24.82 -12.17 -28.43
N GLN A 477 -25.56 -13.13 -28.97
CA GLN A 477 -25.14 -13.86 -30.17
C GLN A 477 -25.66 -13.10 -31.40
N GLN A 478 -25.07 -13.37 -32.57
CA GLN A 478 -25.40 -12.75 -33.86
C GLN A 478 -25.01 -11.27 -34.04
N ARG A 479 -23.70 -11.00 -34.17
CA ARG A 479 -23.16 -10.55 -35.46
C ARG A 479 -21.63 -10.68 -35.53
N VAL A 480 -21.14 -11.21 -36.65
CA VAL A 480 -19.71 -11.39 -36.90
C VAL A 480 -19.08 -10.06 -37.31
N ARG A 481 -18.29 -9.47 -36.41
CA ARG A 481 -17.21 -8.50 -36.71
C ARG A 481 -15.98 -8.81 -35.84
N ARG A 482 -14.80 -8.43 -36.34
CA ARG A 482 -13.49 -8.95 -35.89
C ARG A 482 -13.07 -8.44 -34.50
N PRO A 483 -12.26 -9.22 -33.74
CA PRO A 483 -11.71 -8.81 -32.45
C PRO A 483 -10.47 -7.90 -32.57
N GLU A 484 -10.57 -6.80 -33.32
CA GLU A 484 -9.50 -5.80 -33.48
C GLU A 484 -9.91 -4.44 -32.90
N GLU A 485 -10.18 -4.39 -31.58
CA GLU A 485 -10.20 -3.14 -30.77
C GLU A 485 -10.44 -3.45 -29.28
N ARG A 486 -9.47 -4.07 -28.59
CA ARG A 486 -9.41 -4.05 -27.10
C ARG A 486 -8.06 -4.39 -26.46
N LEU A 487 -6.96 -3.97 -27.12
CA LEU A 487 -5.69 -3.74 -26.41
C LEU A 487 -5.88 -2.58 -25.43
N GLN A 488 -6.34 -2.88 -24.21
CA GLN A 488 -6.45 -1.88 -23.15
C GLN A 488 -5.03 -1.47 -22.70
N ASP A 489 -4.70 -0.19 -22.87
CA ASP A 489 -3.37 0.33 -22.55
C ASP A 489 -3.02 0.17 -21.06
N GLY A 490 -2.10 -0.75 -20.78
CA GLY A 490 -1.58 -0.99 -19.44
C GLY A 490 -0.85 0.21 -18.83
N ARG A 491 -0.31 1.13 -19.64
CA ARG A 491 0.37 2.34 -19.13
C ARG A 491 -0.63 3.26 -18.42
N GLY A 492 -1.78 3.52 -19.05
CA GLY A 492 -2.86 4.27 -18.42
C GLY A 492 -3.35 3.65 -17.11
N LEU A 493 -3.27 2.32 -16.96
CA LEU A 493 -3.70 1.59 -15.77
C LEU A 493 -2.65 1.64 -14.63
N LEU A 494 -1.35 1.65 -14.92
CA LEU A 494 -0.31 1.85 -13.91
C LEU A 494 -0.20 3.33 -13.47
N VAL A 495 -0.31 4.27 -14.41
CA VAL A 495 -0.40 5.71 -14.08
C VAL A 495 -1.63 5.96 -13.21
N ARG A 496 -2.76 5.30 -13.50
CA ARG A 496 -3.92 5.29 -12.59
C ARG A 496 -3.61 4.63 -11.25
N ALA A 497 -3.02 3.44 -11.17
CA ALA A 497 -2.67 2.83 -9.88
C ALA A 497 -1.84 3.77 -8.98
N VAL A 498 -0.81 4.42 -9.52
CA VAL A 498 0.02 5.42 -8.81
C VAL A 498 -0.77 6.69 -8.45
N GLN A 499 -1.80 7.06 -9.23
CA GLN A 499 -2.68 8.19 -8.96
C GLN A 499 -3.85 7.86 -8.02
N ASP A 500 -4.31 6.61 -7.98
CA ASP A 500 -5.52 6.12 -7.33
C ASP A 500 -5.23 5.62 -5.91
N VAL A 501 -4.07 4.97 -5.69
CA VAL A 501 -3.49 4.85 -4.34
C VAL A 501 -3.29 6.23 -3.72
N ALA A 502 -2.95 7.25 -4.55
CA ALA A 502 -2.89 8.65 -4.11
C ALA A 502 -4.25 9.37 -4.01
N ALA A 503 -5.35 8.74 -4.46
CA ALA A 503 -6.71 9.28 -4.35
C ALA A 503 -7.54 8.63 -3.23
N GLY A 504 -7.36 7.33 -2.93
CA GLY A 504 -7.99 6.66 -1.78
C GLY A 504 -7.59 7.28 -0.42
N VAL A 505 -6.41 7.90 -0.36
CA VAL A 505 -5.96 8.70 0.80
C VAL A 505 -6.79 10.00 0.96
N ARG A 506 -7.41 10.53 -0.12
CA ARG A 506 -8.20 11.77 -0.12
C ARG A 506 -9.70 11.54 0.08
N LEU A 507 -10.13 11.41 1.33
CA LEU A 507 -11.47 11.87 1.73
C LEU A 507 -11.39 13.29 2.33
N ARG A 508 -12.46 14.06 2.16
CA ARG A 508 -12.42 15.54 2.10
C ARG A 508 -12.07 16.21 3.45
N ARG A 509 -11.01 17.05 3.47
CA ARG A 509 -10.90 18.16 4.44
C ARG A 509 -11.96 19.24 4.11
N ARG A 510 -13.16 19.11 4.67
CA ARG A 510 -14.12 20.22 4.85
C ARG A 510 -14.91 20.04 6.15
N VAL A 511 -14.30 20.45 7.25
CA VAL A 511 -15.01 20.83 8.49
C VAL A 511 -14.70 22.31 8.69
N ARG A 512 -15.74 23.16 8.77
CA ARG A 512 -15.56 24.57 9.20
C ARG A 512 -15.19 24.54 10.68
N ALA A 513 -14.18 25.31 11.07
CA ALA A 513 -13.75 25.36 12.46
C ALA A 513 -14.79 26.10 13.32
N HIS A 514 -15.58 25.37 14.10
CA HIS A 514 -16.11 25.89 15.36
C HIS A 514 -15.11 25.57 16.47
N ARG A 515 -14.93 26.49 17.41
CA ARG A 515 -13.97 26.37 18.51
C ARG A 515 -14.48 25.38 19.55
N GLY A 516 -13.75 24.28 19.74
CA GLY A 516 -13.93 23.30 20.82
C GLY A 516 -12.67 22.45 20.93
N GLY A 517 -12.11 22.32 22.14
CA GLY A 517 -10.85 21.61 22.35
C GLY A 517 -11.05 20.10 22.46
N GLY A 518 -10.28 19.31 21.69
CA GLY A 518 -10.27 17.85 21.80
C GLY A 518 -9.48 17.18 20.66
N GLN A 519 -8.29 16.65 20.95
CA GLN A 519 -7.49 15.93 19.96
C GLN A 519 -7.96 14.47 19.79
N ALA A 520 -8.97 14.24 18.95
CA ALA A 520 -9.38 12.92 18.51
C ALA A 520 -8.70 12.54 17.18
N GLY A 521 -7.41 12.17 17.23
CA GLY A 521 -6.65 11.79 16.04
C GLY A 521 -6.99 10.40 15.51
N HIS A 522 -7.76 10.30 14.42
CA HIS A 522 -7.95 9.03 13.69
C HIS A 522 -6.62 8.53 13.09
N ARG A 523 -5.93 7.63 13.79
CA ARG A 523 -4.74 6.92 13.30
C ARG A 523 -5.13 5.95 12.19
N ARG A 524 -4.53 6.08 11.00
CA ARG A 524 -4.57 5.05 9.93
C ARG A 524 -3.32 4.17 10.09
N ARG A 525 -3.47 2.84 10.23
CA ARG A 525 -2.33 1.91 10.44
C ARG A 525 -1.56 1.58 9.15
N GLY A 526 -2.23 1.61 7.99
CA GLY A 526 -1.65 1.25 6.70
C GLY A 526 -2.71 0.76 5.70
N GLY A 527 -2.42 -0.31 4.97
CA GLY A 527 -3.36 -0.98 4.06
C GLY A 527 -2.77 -2.17 3.32
N ALA A 528 -3.60 -2.91 2.58
CA ALA A 528 -3.21 -4.08 1.79
C ALA A 528 -3.55 -3.94 0.29
N VAL A 529 -2.94 -4.78 -0.57
CA VAL A 529 -3.29 -4.95 -1.99
C VAL A 529 -3.91 -6.31 -2.21
N ASP A 530 -5.06 -6.36 -2.87
CA ASP A 530 -5.81 -7.58 -3.13
C ASP A 530 -5.30 -8.29 -4.39
N GLY A 531 -4.66 -9.45 -4.22
CA GLY A 531 -4.21 -10.33 -5.30
C GLY A 531 -5.34 -11.25 -5.78
N ALA A 532 -6.33 -10.70 -6.48
CA ALA A 532 -7.53 -11.44 -6.90
C ALA A 532 -7.22 -12.64 -7.81
N GLY A 533 -7.77 -13.82 -7.47
CA GLY A 533 -7.51 -15.12 -8.10
C GLY A 533 -7.77 -15.16 -9.61
N ARG A 534 -6.74 -14.91 -10.41
CA ARG A 534 -6.74 -15.10 -11.86
C ARG A 534 -5.87 -16.30 -12.25
N ARG A 535 -6.22 -16.93 -13.38
CA ARG A 535 -5.52 -18.10 -13.97
C ARG A 535 -4.03 -17.89 -14.26
N ASP A 536 -3.52 -16.66 -14.21
CA ASP A 536 -2.10 -16.32 -14.27
C ASP A 536 -1.57 -16.12 -12.84
N GLY A 537 -0.90 -17.14 -12.28
CA GLY A 537 -0.45 -17.14 -10.87
C GLY A 537 0.43 -15.94 -10.44
N PRO A 538 0.59 -15.73 -9.12
CA PRO A 538 0.65 -14.40 -8.47
C PRO A 538 1.92 -13.59 -8.76
N GLY A 539 2.88 -14.17 -9.50
CA GLY A 539 4.08 -13.48 -9.96
C GLY A 539 3.93 -12.66 -11.25
N ARG A 540 2.78 -12.72 -11.96
CA ARG A 540 2.58 -12.02 -13.25
C ARG A 540 1.97 -10.62 -13.10
N GLN A 541 0.66 -10.55 -12.86
CA GLN A 541 -0.13 -9.31 -13.04
C GLN A 541 0.07 -8.26 -11.93
N ASP A 542 0.55 -8.66 -10.74
CA ASP A 542 0.40 -7.83 -9.54
C ASP A 542 1.68 -7.15 -9.04
N LEU A 543 2.88 -7.61 -9.41
CA LEU A 543 4.13 -7.08 -8.82
C LEU A 543 4.26 -5.56 -8.98
N ALA A 544 4.08 -5.01 -10.19
CA ALA A 544 4.24 -3.58 -10.42
C ALA A 544 3.24 -2.74 -9.61
N ARG A 545 2.05 -3.30 -9.31
CA ARG A 545 1.01 -2.65 -8.50
C ARG A 545 1.31 -2.77 -7.00
N ALA A 546 1.70 -3.94 -6.53
CA ALA A 546 2.16 -4.17 -5.15
C ALA A 546 3.38 -3.31 -4.81
N SER A 547 4.36 -3.25 -5.71
CA SER A 547 5.55 -2.38 -5.59
C SER A 547 5.17 -0.90 -5.45
N ALA A 548 4.21 -0.43 -6.25
CA ALA A 548 3.70 0.96 -6.19
C ALA A 548 3.01 1.28 -4.86
N MET A 549 2.23 0.34 -4.32
CA MET A 549 1.65 0.44 -2.98
C MET A 549 2.75 0.43 -1.91
N ALA A 550 3.74 -0.45 -2.02
CA ALA A 550 4.83 -0.57 -1.06
C ALA A 550 5.60 0.75 -0.89
N GLU A 551 5.94 1.45 -1.99
CA GLU A 551 6.54 2.79 -1.87
C GLU A 551 5.56 3.83 -1.30
N ALA A 552 4.29 3.78 -1.70
CA ALA A 552 3.27 4.69 -1.16
C ALA A 552 3.01 4.51 0.35
N LEU A 553 3.27 3.32 0.88
CA LEU A 553 3.21 3.00 2.32
C LEU A 553 4.56 3.16 3.04
N TRP A 554 5.69 3.06 2.34
CA TRP A 554 7.03 3.20 2.92
C TRP A 554 7.46 4.66 3.05
N SER A 555 7.69 5.38 1.93
CA SER A 555 8.14 6.79 1.97
C SER A 555 7.14 7.80 1.38
N GLY A 556 5.99 7.31 0.90
CA GLY A 556 4.87 8.12 0.47
C GLY A 556 5.00 8.69 -0.95
N ASN A 557 3.86 9.03 -1.54
CA ASN A 557 3.77 9.48 -2.94
C ASN A 557 4.24 10.93 -3.20
N ARG A 558 4.85 11.61 -2.23
CA ARG A 558 5.31 13.01 -2.33
C ARG A 558 6.73 13.22 -1.82
N ASP A 559 7.48 14.09 -2.46
CA ASP A 559 8.80 14.54 -1.98
C ASP A 559 8.67 15.58 -0.85
N ALA A 560 9.81 16.04 -0.33
CA ALA A 560 9.88 17.05 0.74
C ALA A 560 9.30 18.42 0.33
N SER A 561 9.22 18.74 -0.96
CA SER A 561 8.52 19.94 -1.46
C SER A 561 7.00 19.72 -1.65
N GLY A 562 6.51 18.52 -1.35
CA GLY A 562 5.11 18.14 -1.49
C GLY A 562 4.68 17.83 -2.93
N ARG A 563 5.58 17.83 -3.92
CA ARG A 563 5.24 17.43 -5.31
C ARG A 563 5.08 15.91 -5.38
N LYS A 564 4.27 15.39 -6.30
CA LYS A 564 4.08 13.93 -6.45
C LYS A 564 5.30 13.30 -7.13
N ARG A 565 5.80 12.17 -6.61
CA ARG A 565 6.99 11.46 -7.14
C ARG A 565 6.77 10.63 -8.42
N TYR A 566 5.61 10.72 -9.10
CA TYR A 566 5.20 9.72 -10.11
C TYR A 566 6.14 9.61 -11.33
N ALA A 567 6.77 10.71 -11.75
CA ALA A 567 7.73 10.70 -12.85
C ALA A 567 8.99 9.91 -12.47
N GLU A 568 9.68 10.30 -11.40
CA GLU A 568 10.83 9.58 -10.83
C GLU A 568 10.52 8.11 -10.49
N ALA A 569 9.28 7.84 -10.03
CA ALA A 569 8.86 6.50 -9.67
C ALA A 569 8.73 5.57 -10.88
N THR A 570 8.32 6.07 -12.05
CA THR A 570 8.11 5.22 -13.24
C THR A 570 9.42 4.59 -13.72
N ASP A 571 10.50 5.38 -13.74
CA ASP A 571 11.82 4.92 -14.18
C ASP A 571 12.50 4.00 -13.15
N ARG A 572 12.39 4.31 -11.85
CA ARG A 572 12.88 3.44 -10.78
C ARG A 572 12.12 2.10 -10.73
N LEU A 573 10.79 2.13 -10.87
CA LEU A 573 9.96 0.93 -10.87
C LEU A 573 10.22 0.05 -12.12
N THR A 574 10.57 0.67 -13.25
CA THR A 574 10.98 -0.08 -14.46
C THR A 574 12.31 -0.82 -14.25
N ASP A 575 13.29 -0.16 -13.62
CA ASP A 575 14.60 -0.73 -13.28
C ASP A 575 14.47 -1.83 -12.21
N TRP A 576 13.64 -1.58 -11.18
CA TRP A 576 13.28 -2.55 -10.14
C TRP A 576 12.58 -3.79 -10.72
N ARG A 577 11.60 -3.62 -11.60
CA ARG A 577 10.96 -4.73 -12.31
C ARG A 577 11.97 -5.53 -13.13
N HIS A 578 12.93 -4.89 -13.78
CA HIS A 578 14.01 -5.58 -14.51
C HIS A 578 14.89 -6.40 -13.55
N ARG A 579 15.25 -5.83 -12.40
CA ARG A 579 15.99 -6.53 -11.33
C ARG A 579 15.23 -7.75 -10.80
N MET A 580 13.94 -7.61 -10.50
CA MET A 580 13.11 -8.70 -9.99
C MET A 580 12.92 -9.84 -11.02
N VAL A 581 12.89 -9.54 -12.32
CA VAL A 581 12.98 -10.58 -13.36
C VAL A 581 14.34 -11.30 -13.34
N GLY A 582 15.43 -10.57 -13.07
CA GLY A 582 16.75 -11.14 -12.81
C GLY A 582 16.83 -12.02 -11.55
N ARG A 583 16.00 -11.73 -10.54
CA ARG A 583 15.77 -12.57 -9.34
C ARG A 583 14.77 -13.72 -9.58
N GLY A 584 14.33 -13.94 -10.83
CA GLY A 584 13.45 -15.06 -11.23
C GLY A 584 11.93 -14.78 -11.12
N ILE A 585 11.51 -13.57 -10.75
CA ILE A 585 10.10 -13.21 -10.61
C ILE A 585 9.49 -12.89 -11.97
N ARG A 586 8.37 -13.54 -12.32
CA ARG A 586 7.73 -13.49 -13.66
C ARG A 586 6.92 -12.21 -13.94
N ALA A 587 7.42 -11.06 -13.46
CA ALA A 587 6.72 -9.78 -13.42
C ALA A 587 6.39 -9.20 -14.80
N GLU A 588 5.22 -8.61 -14.95
CA GLU A 588 4.80 -7.94 -16.19
C GLU A 588 5.67 -6.72 -16.59
N PRO A 589 5.80 -6.42 -17.90
CA PRO A 589 6.54 -5.25 -18.39
C PRO A 589 5.71 -3.96 -18.25
N ILE A 590 6.33 -2.93 -17.68
CA ILE A 590 5.69 -1.63 -17.43
C ILE A 590 5.69 -0.72 -18.66
N GLN A 591 6.84 -0.63 -19.33
CA GLN A 591 7.05 0.18 -20.53
C GLN A 591 8.13 -0.47 -21.42
N PRO A 592 8.17 -0.18 -22.74
CA PRO A 592 9.23 -0.64 -23.61
C PRO A 592 10.61 -0.15 -23.13
N LEU A 593 11.63 -0.99 -23.26
CA LEU A 593 13.03 -0.67 -22.91
C LEU A 593 13.51 0.64 -23.55
N TRP A 594 13.09 0.89 -24.80
CA TRP A 594 13.37 2.12 -25.54
C TRP A 594 13.06 3.39 -24.74
N CYS A 595 11.92 3.42 -24.03
CA CYS A 595 11.49 4.55 -23.22
C CYS A 595 12.44 4.81 -22.04
N ARG A 596 12.76 3.77 -21.26
CA ARG A 596 13.68 3.91 -20.11
C ARG A 596 15.10 4.29 -20.55
N THR A 597 15.53 3.89 -21.74
CA THR A 597 16.82 4.33 -22.33
C THR A 597 16.79 5.76 -22.90
N ARG A 598 15.62 6.42 -22.97
CA ARG A 598 15.43 7.78 -23.50
C ARG A 598 14.41 8.57 -22.66
N PRO A 599 14.76 8.98 -21.42
CA PRO A 599 13.87 9.77 -20.56
C PRO A 599 13.32 11.02 -21.27
N GLY A 600 12.07 11.39 -21.00
CA GLY A 600 11.38 12.50 -21.68
C GLY A 600 10.70 12.09 -23.00
N MET A 601 11.14 11.01 -23.66
CA MET A 601 10.61 10.62 -24.98
C MET A 601 9.34 9.75 -24.94
N CYS A 602 8.92 9.30 -23.76
CA CYS A 602 7.69 8.51 -23.56
C CYS A 602 6.76 9.09 -22.47
N ASP A 603 7.03 10.32 -22.03
CA ASP A 603 6.36 10.92 -20.89
C ASP A 603 4.91 11.27 -21.23
N LEU A 604 3.97 10.65 -20.51
CA LEU A 604 2.52 10.81 -20.72
C LEU A 604 1.97 12.14 -20.19
N VAL A 605 2.82 12.97 -19.57
CA VAL A 605 2.51 14.31 -19.06
C VAL A 605 3.73 15.19 -19.34
N ARG A 606 3.52 16.35 -19.98
CA ARG A 606 4.54 17.39 -20.20
C ARG A 606 4.48 18.46 -19.11
#